data_AF-A0A2D7WI49-F1
#
_entry.id   AF-A0A2D7WI49-F1
#
_cell.length_a   1.000
_cell.length_b   1.000
_cell.length_c   1.000
_cell.angle_alpha   90.00
_cell.angle_beta   90.00
_cell.angle_gamma   90.00
#
_symmetry.space_group_name_H-M   'P 1'
#
loop_
_entity.id
_entity.type
_entity.pdbx_description
1 polymer ?
#
loop_
_entity_poly.entity_id
_entity_poly.type
_entity_poly.pdbx_seq_one_letter_code
_entity_poly.pdbx_strand_id
1 'polypeptide(L)'
;MIDLIGFEDGYTLEEATALINLHVLRKKQLVPSENANLGDLGYICGVIHINDEIEIIAKFPDVLIQLPKHKVEELLEILPDDDF
;
A
#
# COMPACT_ATOMS: atom_id res chain seq x y z
N MET A 1 -0.73 -21.37 -15.42
CA MET A 1 -1.15 -20.02 -15.81
C MET A 1 -0.84 -19.16 -14.60
N ILE A 2 -0.03 -18.11 -14.75
CA ILE A 2 0.21 -17.18 -13.65
C ILE A 2 -0.90 -16.14 -13.75
N ASP A 3 -1.74 -16.05 -12.72
CA ASP A 3 -2.78 -15.04 -12.66
C ASP A 3 -2.11 -13.71 -12.31
N LEU A 4 -2.19 -12.75 -13.23
CA LEU A 4 -1.54 -11.44 -13.13
C LEU A 4 -2.62 -10.35 -13.01
N ILE A 5 -2.39 -9.41 -12.10
CA ILE A 5 -3.06 -8.12 -12.05
C ILE A 5 -2.20 -7.15 -12.86
N GLY A 6 -2.63 -6.82 -14.08
CA GLY A 6 -1.94 -5.93 -15.02
C GLY A 6 -1.09 -6.63 -16.09
N PHE A 7 -0.16 -5.87 -16.68
CA PHE A 7 0.79 -6.31 -17.71
C PHE A 7 2.24 -6.40 -17.17
N GLU A 8 3.28 -6.12 -17.97
CA GLU A 8 4.70 -6.42 -17.71
C GLU A 8 5.27 -5.93 -16.35
N ASP A 9 4.66 -4.92 -15.71
CA ASP A 9 5.01 -4.39 -14.38
C ASP A 9 3.94 -4.67 -13.27
N GLY A 10 3.06 -5.63 -13.54
CA GLY A 10 1.95 -6.05 -12.68
C GLY A 10 2.37 -6.70 -11.36
N TYR A 11 1.37 -7.14 -10.61
CA TYR A 11 1.55 -8.11 -9.52
C TYR A 11 0.97 -9.44 -9.93
N THR A 12 1.63 -10.53 -9.60
CA THR A 12 0.96 -11.83 -9.55
C THR A 12 -0.16 -11.80 -8.51
N LEU A 13 -1.14 -12.69 -8.65
CA LEU A 13 -2.21 -12.82 -7.67
C LEU A 13 -1.65 -13.13 -6.26
N GLU A 14 -0.55 -13.89 -6.18
CA GLU A 14 0.15 -14.21 -4.93
C GLU A 14 0.74 -12.94 -4.30
N GLU A 15 1.51 -12.15 -5.06
CA GLU A 15 2.07 -10.89 -4.56
C GLU A 15 0.98 -9.90 -4.16
N ALA A 16 -0.07 -9.78 -4.97
CA ALA A 16 -1.20 -8.90 -4.67
C ALA A 16 -1.90 -9.33 -3.38
N THR A 17 -2.10 -10.64 -3.18
CA THR A 17 -2.73 -11.18 -1.95
C THR A 17 -1.82 -10.98 -0.74
N ALA A 18 -0.51 -11.17 -0.89
CA ALA A 18 0.47 -10.94 0.17
C ALA A 18 0.55 -9.47 0.60
N LEU A 19 0.22 -8.54 -0.30
CA LEU A 19 0.12 -7.11 0.03
C LEU A 19 -1.15 -6.77 0.81
N ILE A 20 -2.25 -7.48 0.59
CA ILE A 20 -3.51 -7.20 1.28
C ILE A 20 -3.34 -7.41 2.78
N ASN A 21 -3.91 -6.49 3.56
CA ASN A 21 -3.85 -6.41 5.02
C ASN A 21 -2.49 -6.05 5.63
N LEU A 22 -1.44 -5.86 4.81
CA LEU A 22 -0.21 -5.28 5.33
C LEU A 22 -0.47 -3.87 5.86
N HIS A 23 0.04 -3.62 7.05
CA HIS A 23 -0.05 -2.31 7.69
C HIS A 23 0.87 -1.31 6.98
N VAL A 24 0.42 -0.07 6.89
CA VAL A 24 1.17 1.02 6.27
C VAL A 24 1.20 2.24 7.17
N LEU A 25 2.32 2.96 7.19
CA LEU A 25 2.44 4.27 7.81
C LEU A 25 2.62 5.35 6.76
N ARG A 26 1.97 6.51 6.95
CA ARG A 26 2.25 7.69 6.10
C ARG A 26 3.65 8.21 6.40
N LYS A 27 4.51 8.25 5.39
CA LYS A 27 5.75 9.05 5.38
C LYS A 27 5.37 10.51 5.28
N LYS A 28 4.82 11.11 6.34
CA LYS A 28 4.80 12.59 6.45
C LYS A 28 6.23 13.04 6.15
N GLN A 29 6.44 13.99 5.22
CA GLN A 29 7.77 14.53 4.93
C GLN A 29 8.47 14.78 6.27
N LEU A 30 9.52 14.01 6.53
CA LEU A 30 10.09 13.72 7.85
C LEU A 30 10.27 14.98 8.71
N VAL A 31 9.23 15.36 9.45
CA VAL A 31 9.38 16.20 10.62
C VAL A 31 9.31 15.24 11.80
N PRO A 32 10.38 15.10 12.61
CA PRO A 32 10.37 14.28 13.80
C PRO A 32 9.43 14.94 14.81
N SER A 33 8.13 14.69 14.65
CA SER A 33 7.15 14.88 15.70
C SER A 33 7.15 13.58 16.48
N GLU A 34 7.44 13.66 17.77
CA GLU A 34 7.56 12.53 18.71
C GLU A 34 6.28 11.69 18.87
N ASN A 35 5.27 11.88 18.03
CA ASN A 35 3.98 11.20 18.11
C ASN A 35 3.55 10.73 16.71
N ALA A 36 4.02 9.56 16.29
CA ALA A 36 3.30 8.78 15.29
C ALA A 36 1.85 8.63 15.79
N ASN A 37 0.91 9.31 15.14
CA ASN A 37 -0.48 9.29 15.56
C ASN A 37 -1.12 8.01 15.01
N LEU A 38 -2.00 7.35 15.75
CA LEU A 38 -2.78 6.21 15.25
C LEU A 38 -3.54 6.55 13.95
N GLY A 39 -3.84 7.84 13.72
CA GLY A 39 -4.40 8.32 12.45
C GLY A 39 -3.50 8.14 11.22
N ASP A 40 -2.19 7.93 11.40
CA ASP A 40 -1.21 7.72 10.33
C ASP A 40 -1.01 6.24 9.99
N LEU A 41 -1.59 5.32 10.78
CA LEU A 41 -1.59 3.88 10.54
C LEU A 41 -2.79 3.50 9.67
N GLY A 42 -2.53 2.79 8.58
CA GLY A 42 -3.53 2.22 7.70
C GLY A 42 -3.18 0.79 7.34
N TYR A 43 -3.89 0.25 6.37
CA TYR A 43 -3.58 -1.05 5.77
C TYR A 43 -3.89 -1.04 4.28
N ILE A 44 -3.18 -1.86 3.52
CA ILE A 44 -3.47 -2.08 2.10
C ILE A 44 -4.75 -2.92 2.00
N CYS A 45 -5.74 -2.44 1.27
CA CYS A 45 -7.03 -3.10 1.11
C CYS A 45 -7.37 -3.42 -0.35
N GLY A 46 -6.52 -3.05 -1.31
CA GLY A 46 -6.72 -3.39 -2.71
C GLY A 46 -5.48 -3.19 -3.57
N VAL A 47 -5.38 -4.03 -4.58
CA VAL A 47 -4.46 -3.89 -5.72
C VAL A 47 -5.33 -3.95 -6.96
N ILE A 48 -5.34 -2.87 -7.75
CA ILE A 48 -6.16 -2.78 -8.97
C ILE A 48 -5.31 -2.35 -10.15
N HIS A 49 -5.78 -2.70 -11.36
CA HIS A 49 -5.22 -2.24 -12.60
C HIS A 49 -6.22 -1.31 -13.29
N ILE A 50 -5.85 -0.05 -13.48
CA ILE A 50 -6.70 0.97 -14.11
C ILE A 50 -5.83 1.91 -14.95
N ASN A 51 -6.29 2.25 -16.16
CA ASN A 51 -5.57 3.12 -17.10
C ASN A 51 -4.11 2.69 -17.37
N ASP A 52 -3.90 1.38 -17.54
CA ASP A 52 -2.58 0.77 -17.79
C ASP A 52 -1.57 0.95 -16.65
N GLU A 53 -2.03 1.33 -15.45
CA GLU A 53 -1.21 1.48 -14.25
C GLU A 53 -1.72 0.62 -13.09
N ILE A 54 -0.79 0.13 -12.27
CA ILE A 54 -1.08 -0.58 -11.04
C ILE A 54 -1.26 0.41 -9.92
N GLU A 55 -2.38 0.29 -9.23
CA GLU A 55 -2.81 1.20 -8.18
C GLU A 55 -3.04 0.40 -6.89
N ILE A 56 -2.44 0.88 -5.82
CA ILE A 56 -2.55 0.34 -4.47
C ILE A 56 -3.52 1.20 -3.68
N ILE A 57 -4.52 0.55 -3.11
CA ILE A 57 -5.52 1.18 -2.27
C ILE A 57 -5.14 0.94 -0.80
N ALA A 58 -5.00 2.03 -0.05
CA ALA A 58 -4.75 1.99 1.38
C ALA A 58 -5.87 2.68 2.15
N LYS A 59 -6.37 2.01 3.19
CA LYS A 59 -7.38 2.56 4.10
C LYS A 59 -6.71 3.06 5.37
N PHE A 60 -6.91 4.33 5.66
CA PHE A 60 -6.59 4.98 6.92
C PHE A 60 -7.88 5.32 7.69
N PRO A 61 -7.82 5.65 8.98
CA PRO A 61 -9.00 6.00 9.78
C PRO A 61 -9.82 7.14 9.16
N ASP A 62 -9.15 8.16 8.62
CA ASP A 62 -9.72 9.39 8.07
C ASP A 62 -10.06 9.29 6.57
N VAL A 63 -9.27 8.57 5.78
CA VAL A 63 -9.40 8.56 4.31
C VAL A 63 -9.03 7.22 3.68
N LEU A 64 -9.57 6.96 2.51
CA LEU A 64 -9.12 5.91 1.59
C LEU A 64 -8.32 6.59 0.49
N ILE A 65 -7.07 6.18 0.32
CA ILE A 65 -6.20 6.71 -0.73
C ILE A 65 -5.94 5.63 -1.78
N GLN A 66 -5.77 6.07 -3.01
CA GLN A 66 -5.36 5.26 -4.15
C GLN A 66 -4.06 5.88 -4.67
N LEU A 67 -3.01 5.06 -4.78
CA LEU A 67 -1.69 5.50 -5.19
C LEU A 67 -1.13 4.57 -6.27
N PRO A 68 -0.48 5.13 -7.31
CA PRO A 68 0.30 4.34 -8.23
C PRO A 68 1.36 3.52 -7.50
N LYS A 69 1.64 2.30 -7.97
CA LYS A 69 2.66 1.39 -7.40
C LYS A 69 3.98 2.11 -7.12
N HIS A 70 4.43 2.95 -8.06
CA HIS A 70 5.69 3.69 -7.95
C HIS A 70 5.68 4.81 -6.89
N LYS A 71 4.50 5.25 -6.42
CA LYS A 71 4.35 6.26 -5.35
C LYS A 71 4.19 5.68 -3.96
N VAL A 72 3.97 4.37 -3.84
CA VAL A 72 3.78 3.72 -2.55
C VAL A 72 5.02 3.88 -1.69
N GLU A 73 6.20 3.52 -2.18
CA GLU A 73 7.44 3.62 -1.40
C GLU A 73 7.84 5.07 -1.10
N GLU A 74 7.44 6.04 -1.93
CA GLU A 74 7.69 7.46 -1.70
C GLU A 74 6.85 8.02 -0.54
N LEU A 75 5.59 7.61 -0.43
CA LEU A 75 4.59 8.22 0.45
C LEU A 75 4.24 7.37 1.67
N LEU A 76 4.44 6.05 1.58
CA LEU A 76 4.08 5.07 2.58
C LEU A 76 5.29 4.22 2.96
N GLU A 77 5.32 3.79 4.22
CA GLU A 77 6.16 2.70 4.69
C GLU A 77 5.26 1.48 4.89
N ILE A 78 5.54 0.37 4.19
CA ILE A 78 4.87 -0.91 4.42
C ILE A 78 5.57 -1.57 5.60
N LEU A 79 4.81 -1.89 6.64
CA LEU A 79 5.33 -2.59 7.80
C LEU A 79 5.40 -4.09 7.51
N PRO A 80 6.45 -4.78 7.97
CA PRO A 80 6.51 -6.24 7.87
C PRO A 80 5.32 -6.85 8.60
N ASP A 81 4.82 -7.97 8.07
CA ASP A 81 3.84 -8.79 8.78
C ASP A 81 4.61 -9.49 9.91
N ASP A 82 4.65 -8.86 11.08
CA ASP A 82 5.18 -9.50 12.28
C ASP A 82 4.14 -10.55 12.72
N ASP A 83 4.38 -11.80 12.36
CA ASP A 83 3.64 -12.98 12.83
C ASP A 83 3.52 -12.91 14.37
N PHE A 84 2.35 -12.48 14.88
CA PHE A 84 1.98 -12.56 16.30
C PHE A 84 1.45 -13.95 16.67
#